data_AF-A0A1Z9BPR5-F1
#
_entry.id   AF-A0A1Z9BPR5-F1
#
_cell.length_a   1.000
_cell.length_b   1.000
_cell.length_c   1.000
_cell.angle_alpha   90.00
_cell.angle_beta   90.00
_cell.angle_gamma   90.00
#
_symmetry.space_group_name_H-M   'P 1'
#
loop_
_entity.id
_entity.type
_entity.pdbx_description
1 polymer ?
#
loop_
_entity_poly.entity_id
_entity_poly.type
_entity_poly.pdbx_seq_one_letter_code
_entity_poly.pdbx_strand_id
1 'polypeptide(L)'
;MKRATCLDAFLSIWDITFKLFLRPKFLHREIQKNDELNATAVSQTVHLNWPTPTRIVTMIPMSSSPKQFEQLLDEYFNQFYADHPADATYVGLSSGEGRFNTATLPALSRQHRRRQTALAKLDTIAPSALSNEQNLDRLAFRARLLRECEDFERGRQALNPLGLDEVFDYLLREMQRG
;
A
#
# COMPACT_ATOMS: atom_id res chain seq x y z
N MET A 1 -29.03 5.60 -18.51
CA MET A 1 -28.59 4.21 -18.24
C MET A 1 -27.07 4.15 -18.37
N LYS A 2 -26.32 4.28 -17.27
CA LYS A 2 -24.86 4.15 -17.26
C LYS A 2 -24.53 2.66 -17.16
N ARG A 3 -23.95 2.09 -18.22
CA ARG A 3 -23.41 0.72 -18.21
C ARG A 3 -22.24 0.70 -17.23
N ALA A 4 -22.45 0.16 -16.03
CA ALA A 4 -21.34 -0.26 -15.17
C ALA A 4 -20.56 -1.32 -15.95
N THR A 5 -19.35 -0.99 -16.34
CA THR A 5 -18.49 -1.90 -17.10
C THR A 5 -18.06 -3.04 -16.20
N CYS A 6 -18.02 -4.26 -16.73
CA CYS A 6 -17.63 -5.48 -16.01
C CYS A 6 -16.28 -5.33 -15.24
N LEU A 7 -15.41 -4.40 -15.69
CA LEU A 7 -14.20 -3.98 -14.98
C LEU A 7 -14.48 -3.42 -13.58
N ASP A 8 -15.52 -2.61 -13.37
CA ASP A 8 -15.79 -1.96 -12.08
C ASP A 8 -16.17 -2.99 -11.00
N ALA A 9 -16.89 -4.05 -11.38
CA ALA A 9 -17.23 -5.16 -10.51
C ALA A 9 -16.00 -6.04 -10.19
N PHE A 10 -15.16 -6.32 -11.18
CA PHE A 10 -13.90 -7.04 -10.99
C PHE A 10 -12.93 -6.27 -10.09
N LEU A 11 -12.89 -4.94 -10.22
CA LEU A 11 -12.05 -4.04 -9.43
C LEU A 11 -12.55 -3.82 -7.99
N SER A 12 -13.86 -3.92 -7.75
CA SER A 12 -14.43 -3.91 -6.39
C SER A 12 -14.18 -5.22 -5.65
N ILE A 13 -14.30 -6.36 -6.35
CA ILE A 13 -13.93 -7.68 -5.83
C ILE A 13 -12.43 -7.70 -5.52
N TRP A 14 -11.58 -7.14 -6.40
CA TRP A 14 -10.15 -7.06 -6.14
C TRP A 14 -9.80 -6.17 -4.94
N ASP A 15 -10.50 -5.06 -4.70
CA ASP A 15 -10.25 -4.17 -3.54
C ASP A 15 -10.58 -4.84 -2.20
N ILE A 16 -11.70 -5.57 -2.13
CA ILE A 16 -12.08 -6.38 -0.96
C ILE A 16 -11.10 -7.54 -0.77
N THR A 17 -10.76 -8.23 -1.87
CA THR A 17 -9.83 -9.37 -1.83
C THR A 17 -8.41 -8.92 -1.48
N PHE A 18 -7.97 -7.73 -1.89
CA PHE A 18 -6.64 -7.20 -1.60
C PHE A 18 -6.51 -6.67 -0.17
N LYS A 19 -7.54 -6.03 0.38
CA LYS A 19 -7.65 -5.73 1.83
C LYS A 19 -7.57 -7.02 2.67
N LEU A 20 -8.07 -8.15 2.15
CA LEU A 20 -7.98 -9.46 2.78
C LEU A 20 -6.66 -10.20 2.50
N PHE A 21 -6.00 -9.97 1.37
CA PHE A 21 -4.77 -10.67 0.98
C PHE A 21 -3.54 -10.13 1.70
N LEU A 22 -3.52 -8.84 2.07
CA LEU A 22 -2.46 -8.25 2.91
C LEU A 22 -2.72 -8.44 4.42
N ARG A 23 -3.89 -8.93 4.84
CA ARG A 23 -4.23 -9.17 6.26
C ARG A 23 -3.25 -10.10 7.01
N PRO A 24 -2.78 -11.24 6.47
CA PRO A 24 -2.01 -12.19 7.27
C PRO A 24 -0.52 -11.83 7.40
N LYS A 25 0.08 -11.12 6.43
CA LYS A 25 1.54 -10.87 6.42
C LYS A 25 1.99 -9.81 7.42
N PHE A 26 1.16 -8.80 7.71
CA PHE A 26 1.55 -7.69 8.58
C PHE A 26 1.26 -7.94 10.07
N LEU A 27 0.17 -8.65 10.40
CA LEU A 27 -0.18 -8.94 11.80
C LEU A 27 0.77 -9.95 12.47
N HIS A 28 1.46 -10.81 11.72
CA HIS A 28 2.46 -11.71 12.32
C HIS A 28 3.76 -11.01 12.72
N ARG A 29 4.12 -9.89 12.09
CA ARG A 29 5.41 -9.24 12.34
C ARG A 29 5.42 -8.37 13.61
N GLU A 30 4.27 -7.87 14.04
CA GLU A 30 4.15 -7.12 15.31
C GLU A 30 4.18 -8.03 16.54
N ILE A 31 3.72 -9.29 16.42
CA ILE A 31 3.82 -10.29 17.50
C ILE A 31 5.26 -10.79 17.64
N GLN A 32 5.99 -10.93 16.52
CA GLN A 32 7.34 -11.52 16.51
C GLN A 32 8.46 -10.56 16.97
N LYS A 33 8.21 -9.24 16.95
CA LYS A 33 9.22 -8.23 17.31
C LYS A 33 9.57 -8.20 18.80
N ASN A 34 8.76 -8.84 19.65
CA ASN A 34 9.00 -8.90 21.10
C ASN A 34 9.90 -10.09 21.52
N ASP A 35 10.13 -11.08 20.66
CA ASP A 35 10.91 -12.29 21.01
C ASP A 35 12.35 -12.29 20.48
N GLU A 36 12.72 -11.40 19.55
CA GLU A 36 14.06 -11.37 18.91
C GLU A 36 15.13 -10.54 19.65
N LEU A 37 14.93 -10.19 20.92
CA LEU A 37 16.01 -9.61 21.76
C LEU A 37 16.98 -10.64 22.34
N ASN A 38 16.78 -11.94 22.08
CA ASN A 38 17.67 -13.02 22.54
C ASN A 38 18.01 -14.01 21.42
N ALA A 39 18.90 -13.64 20.51
CA ALA A 39 19.61 -14.64 19.70
C ALA A 39 20.96 -14.09 19.23
N THR A 40 21.93 -14.11 20.14
CA THR A 40 23.36 -14.09 19.83
C THR A 40 23.69 -15.29 18.94
N ALA A 41 24.03 -15.06 17.67
CA ALA A 41 24.58 -16.09 16.80
C ALA A 41 25.86 -15.60 16.13
N VAL A 42 26.95 -16.07 16.71
CA VAL A 42 28.31 -16.10 16.17
C VAL A 42 28.29 -16.72 14.77
N SER A 43 29.05 -16.17 13.82
CA SER A 43 29.41 -16.89 12.59
C SER A 43 30.92 -16.89 12.40
N GLN A 44 31.44 -18.11 12.42
CA GLN A 44 32.84 -18.49 12.28
C GLN A 44 33.35 -18.24 10.86
N THR A 45 34.60 -17.82 10.76
CA THR A 45 35.36 -17.70 9.51
C THR A 45 36.04 -19.04 9.19
N VAL A 46 35.71 -19.63 8.03
CA VAL A 46 36.49 -20.75 7.47
C VAL A 46 37.34 -20.22 6.31
N HIS A 47 38.64 -20.40 6.45
CA HIS A 47 39.67 -19.90 5.54
C HIS A 47 39.95 -20.96 4.47
N LEU A 48 39.74 -20.66 3.18
CA LEU A 48 40.19 -21.50 2.06
C LEU A 48 40.87 -20.60 1.01
N ASN A 49 42.15 -20.88 0.78
CA ASN A 49 43.12 -20.13 -0.01
C ASN A 49 43.19 -20.68 -1.44
N TRP A 50 43.04 -19.80 -2.44
CA TRP A 50 43.63 -19.97 -3.77
C TRP A 50 43.92 -18.59 -4.39
N PRO A 51 45.07 -18.36 -5.09
CA PRO A 51 45.40 -17.05 -5.64
C PRO A 51 45.05 -16.92 -7.13
N THR A 52 44.49 -15.77 -7.54
CA THR A 52 44.72 -14.97 -8.80
C THR A 52 43.50 -14.08 -9.13
N PRO A 53 43.63 -13.12 -10.07
CA PRO A 53 44.17 -11.77 -9.90
C PRO A 53 43.05 -10.70 -9.77
N THR A 54 43.41 -9.65 -9.04
CA THR A 54 42.60 -8.51 -8.63
C THR A 54 41.87 -7.79 -9.77
N ARG A 55 40.57 -8.04 -9.91
CA ARG A 55 39.63 -7.08 -10.50
C ARG A 55 38.84 -6.47 -9.35
N ILE A 56 39.16 -5.24 -8.98
CA ILE A 56 38.37 -4.48 -8.00
C ILE A 56 37.04 -4.16 -8.68
N VAL A 57 36.11 -5.10 -8.61
CA VAL A 57 34.68 -4.80 -8.73
C VAL A 57 34.31 -4.25 -7.37
N THR A 58 34.05 -2.94 -7.30
CA THR A 58 33.41 -2.35 -6.13
C THR A 58 32.07 -3.06 -5.96
N MET A 59 32.03 -4.08 -5.12
CA MET A 59 30.77 -4.67 -4.67
C MET A 59 30.12 -3.61 -3.80
N ILE A 60 29.26 -2.79 -4.42
CA ILE A 60 28.26 -2.04 -3.70
C ILE A 60 27.59 -3.08 -2.79
N PRO A 61 27.55 -2.89 -1.46
CA PRO A 61 26.85 -3.83 -0.61
C PRO A 61 25.43 -3.93 -1.14
N MET A 62 25.06 -5.12 -1.63
CA MET A 62 23.70 -5.42 -2.02
C MET A 62 22.85 -5.28 -0.77
N SER A 63 22.33 -4.08 -0.56
CA SER A 63 21.17 -3.90 0.30
C SER A 63 20.10 -4.78 -0.34
N SER A 64 19.82 -5.90 0.32
CA SER A 64 18.98 -6.97 -0.23
C SER A 64 17.66 -6.35 -0.68
N SER A 65 17.44 -6.27 -1.99
CA SER A 65 16.21 -5.76 -2.62
C SER A 65 14.92 -6.31 -1.99
N PRO A 66 14.85 -7.57 -1.50
CA PRO A 66 13.72 -8.05 -0.71
C PRO A 66 13.44 -7.20 0.53
N LYS A 67 14.48 -6.89 1.32
CA LYS A 67 14.34 -6.08 2.54
C LYS A 67 13.95 -4.64 2.24
N GLN A 68 14.44 -4.09 1.13
CA GLN A 68 14.04 -2.75 0.68
C GLN A 68 12.55 -2.71 0.30
N PHE A 69 12.04 -3.76 -0.35
CA PHE A 69 10.63 -3.86 -0.70
C PHE A 69 9.74 -3.96 0.54
N GLU A 70 10.08 -4.84 1.49
CA GLU A 70 9.32 -4.95 2.74
C GLU A 70 9.34 -3.64 3.53
N GLN A 71 10.49 -2.98 3.60
CA GLN A 71 10.61 -1.68 4.26
C GLN A 71 9.75 -0.61 3.59
N LEU A 72 9.67 -0.61 2.24
CA LEU A 72 8.80 0.29 1.51
C LEU A 72 7.32 0.08 1.87
N LEU A 73 6.89 -1.18 1.95
CA LEU A 73 5.51 -1.51 2.35
C LEU A 73 5.24 -1.08 3.79
N ASP A 74 6.13 -1.40 4.73
CA ASP A 74 6.02 -1.01 6.13
C ASP A 74 5.91 0.51 6.28
N GLU A 75 6.82 1.27 5.65
CA GLU A 75 6.81 2.73 5.67
C GLU A 75 5.50 3.29 5.10
N TYR A 76 5.05 2.75 3.96
CA TYR A 76 3.83 3.22 3.30
C TYR A 76 2.58 2.98 4.15
N PHE A 77 2.40 1.74 4.64
CA PHE A 77 1.20 1.36 5.38
C PHE A 77 1.13 2.00 6.75
N ASN A 78 2.25 2.14 7.46
CA ASN A 78 2.28 2.85 8.74
C ASN A 78 1.83 4.30 8.59
N GLN A 79 2.31 5.00 7.55
CA GLN A 79 1.87 6.36 7.26
C GLN A 79 0.42 6.42 6.75
N PHE A 80 -0.01 5.42 5.99
CA PHE A 80 -1.38 5.34 5.50
C PHE A 80 -2.38 5.22 6.65
N TYR A 81 -2.18 4.27 7.56
CA TYR A 81 -3.08 4.03 8.69
C TYR A 81 -3.05 5.14 9.74
N ALA A 82 -1.94 5.86 9.88
CA ALA A 82 -1.89 7.05 10.72
C ALA A 82 -2.89 8.14 10.27
N ASP A 83 -3.09 8.28 8.96
CA ASP A 83 -4.00 9.27 8.37
C ASP A 83 -5.42 8.71 8.10
N HIS A 84 -5.56 7.38 8.11
CA HIS A 84 -6.80 6.66 7.85
C HIS A 84 -7.17 5.77 9.04
N PRO A 85 -7.53 6.36 10.20
CA PRO A 85 -7.82 5.59 11.39
C PRO A 85 -9.02 4.64 11.22
N ALA A 86 -10.03 4.99 10.43
CA ALA A 86 -11.16 4.10 10.19
C ALA A 86 -10.72 2.84 9.40
N ASP A 87 -9.80 3.00 8.44
CA ASP A 87 -9.19 1.86 7.74
C ASP A 87 -8.25 1.06 8.65
N ALA A 88 -7.57 1.71 9.60
CA ALA A 88 -6.75 1.05 10.61
C ALA A 88 -7.60 0.12 11.49
N THR A 89 -8.76 0.59 11.98
CA THR A 89 -9.71 -0.25 12.72
C THR A 89 -10.22 -1.41 11.87
N TYR A 90 -10.51 -1.19 10.60
CA TYR A 90 -10.96 -2.26 9.69
C TYR A 90 -9.94 -3.42 9.55
N VAL A 91 -8.65 -3.10 9.60
CA VAL A 91 -7.57 -4.10 9.56
C VAL A 91 -7.17 -4.65 10.94
N GLY A 92 -7.86 -4.22 12.01
CA GLY A 92 -7.66 -4.72 13.37
C GLY A 92 -6.66 -3.93 14.21
N LEU A 93 -6.27 -2.72 13.78
CA LEU A 93 -5.41 -1.84 14.56
C LEU A 93 -6.25 -0.99 15.53
N SER A 94 -5.92 -1.07 16.82
CA SER A 94 -6.57 -0.28 17.87
C SER A 94 -6.28 1.22 17.79
N SER A 95 -5.21 1.62 17.09
CA SER A 95 -4.81 3.02 16.88
C SER A 95 -5.87 3.87 16.14
N GLY A 96 -6.82 3.20 15.48
CA GLY A 96 -7.91 3.81 14.73
C GLY A 96 -9.24 3.93 15.47
N GLU A 97 -9.38 3.29 16.64
CA GLU A 97 -10.68 3.17 17.31
C GLU A 97 -11.29 4.53 17.65
N GLY A 98 -12.58 4.69 17.32
CA GLY A 98 -13.34 5.92 17.59
C GLY A 98 -12.95 7.13 16.73
N ARG A 99 -12.12 6.96 15.70
CA ARG A 99 -11.64 8.06 14.84
C ARG A 99 -12.07 7.88 13.39
N PHE A 100 -12.41 8.99 12.72
CA PHE A 100 -12.78 9.01 11.31
C PHE A 100 -11.64 9.46 10.40
N ASN A 101 -11.68 9.02 9.14
CA ASN A 101 -10.75 9.45 8.11
C ASN A 101 -10.93 10.94 7.81
N THR A 102 -9.81 11.65 7.61
CA THR A 102 -9.83 13.06 7.21
C THR A 102 -9.94 13.19 5.70
N ALA A 103 -11.12 13.52 5.18
CA ALA A 103 -11.39 13.68 3.75
C ALA A 103 -11.29 15.13 3.26
N THR A 104 -10.28 15.88 3.70
CA THR A 104 -10.05 17.26 3.25
C THR A 104 -9.16 17.29 2.00
N LEU A 105 -9.35 18.28 1.11
CA LEU A 105 -8.51 18.42 -0.09
C LEU A 105 -7.00 18.42 0.21
N PRO A 106 -6.49 19.14 1.24
CA PRO A 106 -5.07 19.05 1.60
C PRO A 106 -4.63 17.65 2.03
N ALA A 107 -5.48 16.90 2.74
CA ALA A 107 -5.18 15.52 3.13
C ALA A 107 -5.10 14.59 1.90
N LEU A 108 -6.06 14.74 0.98
CA LEU A 108 -6.09 13.97 -0.27
C LEU A 108 -4.88 14.28 -1.16
N SER A 109 -4.47 15.55 -1.25
CA SER A 109 -3.25 15.95 -1.99
C SER A 109 -1.98 15.38 -1.36
N ARG A 110 -1.88 15.36 -0.02
CA ARG A 110 -0.75 14.70 0.67
C ARG A 110 -0.72 13.20 0.38
N GLN A 111 -1.88 12.54 0.41
CA GLN A 111 -2.00 11.12 0.10
C GLN A 111 -1.59 10.84 -1.36
N HIS A 112 -1.97 11.69 -2.30
CA HIS A 112 -1.55 11.58 -3.70
C HIS A 112 -0.03 11.68 -3.85
N ARG A 113 0.60 12.68 -3.21
CA ARG A 113 2.06 12.82 -3.22
C ARG A 113 2.78 11.60 -2.62
N ARG A 114 2.21 10.99 -1.57
CA ARG A 114 2.76 9.75 -0.99
C ARG A 114 2.68 8.59 -1.97
N ARG A 115 1.56 8.43 -2.67
CA ARG A 115 1.38 7.39 -3.70
C ARG A 115 2.39 7.53 -4.83
N GLN A 116 2.61 8.75 -5.32
CA GLN A 116 3.64 9.04 -6.32
C GLN A 116 5.05 8.73 -5.81
N THR A 117 5.36 9.12 -4.58
CA THR A 117 6.66 8.83 -3.95
C THR A 117 6.89 7.33 -3.80
N ALA A 118 5.86 6.60 -3.36
CA ALA A 118 5.91 5.15 -3.21
C ALA A 118 6.09 4.45 -4.56
N LEU A 119 5.41 4.91 -5.60
CA LEU A 119 5.56 4.39 -6.96
C LEU A 119 6.99 4.59 -7.48
N ALA A 120 7.55 5.79 -7.28
CA ALA A 120 8.93 6.07 -7.67
C ALA A 120 9.95 5.19 -6.93
N LYS A 121 9.76 4.98 -5.62
CA LYS A 121 10.58 4.02 -4.84
C LYS A 121 10.38 2.57 -5.31
N LEU A 122 9.18 2.19 -5.73
CA LEU A 122 8.89 0.85 -6.24
C LEU A 122 9.56 0.60 -7.59
N ASP A 123 9.70 1.64 -8.42
CA ASP A 123 10.37 1.59 -9.71
C ASP A 123 11.89 1.39 -9.60
N THR A 124 12.52 1.77 -8.48
CA THR A 124 13.95 1.50 -8.26
C THR A 124 14.24 0.04 -7.92
N ILE A 125 13.23 -0.72 -7.50
CA ILE A 125 13.38 -2.13 -7.13
C ILE A 125 13.16 -3.01 -8.37
N ALA A 126 14.24 -3.63 -8.84
CA ALA A 126 14.21 -4.52 -9.98
C ALA A 126 13.37 -5.79 -9.69
N PRO A 127 12.45 -6.20 -10.58
CA PRO A 127 11.64 -7.42 -10.39
C PRO A 127 12.48 -8.69 -10.27
N SER A 128 13.61 -8.75 -10.99
CA SER A 128 14.53 -9.89 -10.98
C SER A 128 15.25 -10.10 -9.65
N ALA A 129 15.18 -9.12 -8.75
CA ALA A 129 15.88 -9.11 -7.48
C ALA A 129 14.95 -9.47 -6.30
N LEU A 130 13.73 -9.93 -6.58
CA LEU A 130 12.70 -10.33 -5.61
C LEU A 130 12.34 -11.81 -5.77
N SER A 131 11.80 -12.43 -4.72
CA SER A 131 11.18 -13.75 -4.84
C SER A 131 9.93 -13.68 -5.73
N ASN A 132 9.44 -14.84 -6.18
CA ASN A 132 8.23 -14.90 -6.99
C ASN A 132 7.01 -14.31 -6.27
N GLU A 133 6.83 -14.65 -4.98
CA GLU A 133 5.75 -14.15 -4.13
C GLU A 133 5.88 -12.64 -3.90
N GLN A 134 7.09 -12.16 -3.64
CA GLN A 134 7.35 -10.73 -3.48
C GLN A 134 7.12 -9.96 -4.79
N ASN A 135 7.37 -10.58 -5.93
CA ASN A 135 7.08 -9.98 -7.22
C ASN A 135 5.57 -9.89 -7.47
N LEU A 136 4.78 -10.88 -7.04
CA LEU A 136 3.31 -10.79 -7.04
C LEU A 136 2.82 -9.66 -6.14
N ASP A 137 3.36 -9.55 -4.93
CA ASP A 137 3.03 -8.46 -4.00
C ASP A 137 3.41 -7.10 -4.58
N ARG A 138 4.59 -6.99 -5.22
CA ARG A 138 5.05 -5.78 -5.92
C ARG A 138 4.09 -5.40 -7.04
N LEU A 139 3.67 -6.36 -7.87
CA LEU A 139 2.74 -6.09 -8.97
C LEU A 139 1.39 -5.59 -8.46
N ALA A 140 0.87 -6.23 -7.42
CA ALA A 140 -0.40 -5.85 -6.83
C ALA A 140 -0.33 -4.47 -6.15
N PHE A 141 0.77 -4.18 -5.45
CA PHE A 141 1.03 -2.86 -4.88
C PHE A 141 1.14 -1.78 -5.97
N ARG A 142 1.88 -2.06 -7.07
CA ARG A 142 1.97 -1.14 -8.21
C ARG A 142 0.61 -0.84 -8.83
N ALA A 143 -0.18 -1.88 -9.08
CA ALA A 143 -1.51 -1.76 -9.70
C ALA A 143 -2.43 -0.87 -8.85
N ARG A 144 -2.42 -1.07 -7.53
CA ARG A 144 -3.15 -0.23 -6.59
C ARG A 144 -2.72 1.24 -6.67
N LEU A 145 -1.42 1.51 -6.58
CA LEU A 145 -0.89 2.89 -6.60
C LEU A 145 -1.27 3.62 -7.90
N LEU A 146 -1.14 2.94 -9.05
CA LEU A 146 -1.48 3.52 -10.35
C LEU A 146 -2.97 3.88 -10.44
N ARG A 147 -3.85 2.94 -10.04
CA ARG A 147 -5.29 3.18 -10.03
C ARG A 147 -5.65 4.37 -9.14
N GLU A 148 -5.17 4.37 -7.90
CA GLU A 148 -5.50 5.45 -6.98
C GLU A 148 -4.98 6.80 -7.51
N CYS A 149 -3.77 6.84 -8.11
CA CYS A 149 -3.22 8.05 -8.72
C CYS A 149 -4.10 8.56 -9.86
N GLU A 150 -4.53 7.67 -10.75
CA GLU A 150 -5.43 8.01 -11.85
C GLU A 150 -6.79 8.50 -11.34
N ASP A 151 -7.35 7.87 -10.30
CA ASP A 151 -8.61 8.31 -9.68
C ASP A 151 -8.50 9.72 -9.09
N PHE A 152 -7.32 10.06 -8.53
CA PHE A 152 -7.04 11.41 -8.04
C PHE A 152 -6.91 12.43 -9.18
N GLU A 153 -6.20 12.08 -10.25
CA GLU A 153 -6.01 12.95 -11.42
C GLU A 153 -7.32 13.20 -12.17
N ARG A 154 -8.21 12.21 -12.21
CA ARG A 154 -9.57 12.35 -12.75
C ARG A 154 -10.50 13.19 -11.88
N GLY A 155 -10.07 13.59 -10.70
CA GLY A 155 -10.89 14.37 -9.79
C GLY A 155 -12.08 13.60 -9.24
N ARG A 156 -12.05 12.25 -9.17
CA ARG A 156 -13.14 11.46 -8.56
C ARG A 156 -13.35 11.81 -7.08
N GLN A 157 -12.33 12.36 -6.43
CA GLN A 157 -12.38 12.90 -5.08
C GLN A 157 -13.10 14.26 -4.98
N ALA A 158 -13.30 14.95 -6.09
CA ALA A 158 -14.11 16.15 -6.12
C ALA A 158 -15.59 15.72 -6.06
N LEU A 159 -16.25 15.95 -4.92
CA LEU A 159 -17.70 15.88 -4.87
C LEU A 159 -18.25 16.84 -5.95
N ASN A 160 -19.22 16.38 -6.74
CA ASN A 160 -20.03 17.31 -7.52
C ASN A 160 -20.75 18.23 -6.52
N PRO A 161 -20.49 19.54 -6.50
CA PRO A 161 -21.13 20.44 -5.54
C PRO A 161 -22.65 20.45 -5.69
N LEU A 162 -23.16 20.17 -6.90
CA LEU A 162 -24.59 20.08 -7.20
C LEU A 162 -25.18 18.68 -6.94
N GLY A 163 -24.34 17.69 -6.62
CA GLY A 163 -24.79 16.31 -6.44
C GLY A 163 -25.69 16.13 -5.21
N LEU A 164 -25.51 16.96 -4.17
CA LEU A 164 -26.40 16.97 -3.02
C LEU A 164 -27.76 17.56 -3.37
N ASP A 165 -27.79 18.64 -4.14
CA ASP A 165 -29.04 19.27 -4.60
C ASP A 165 -29.85 18.30 -5.47
N GLU A 166 -29.21 17.56 -6.37
CA GLU A 166 -29.86 16.52 -7.18
C GLU A 166 -30.47 15.39 -6.32
N VAL A 167 -29.78 14.96 -5.26
CA VAL A 167 -30.28 13.94 -4.32
C VAL A 167 -31.44 14.48 -3.49
N PHE A 168 -31.34 15.72 -3.00
CA PHE A 168 -32.40 16.37 -2.25
C PHE A 168 -33.65 16.59 -3.12
N ASP A 169 -33.49 17.04 -4.35
CA ASP A 169 -34.60 17.20 -5.30
C ASP A 169 -35.26 15.85 -5.63
N TYR A 170 -34.47 14.79 -5.80
CA TYR A 170 -35.01 13.45 -5.99
C TYR A 170 -35.82 12.98 -4.79
N LEU A 171 -35.26 13.09 -3.58
CA LEU A 171 -35.95 12.70 -2.34
C LEU A 171 -37.21 13.54 -2.12
N LEU A 172 -37.18 14.83 -2.41
CA LEU A 172 -38.33 15.73 -2.29
C LEU A 172 -39.46 15.29 -3.23
N ARG A 173 -39.13 14.95 -4.48
CA ARG A 173 -40.11 14.44 -5.45
C ARG A 173 -40.71 13.12 -5.00
N GLU A 174 -39.91 12.20 -4.50
CA GLU A 174 -40.40 10.91 -4.01
C GLU A 174 -41.30 11.08 -2.77
N MET A 175 -40.95 11.97 -1.83
CA MET A 175 -41.83 12.29 -0.69
C MET A 175 -43.15 12.94 -1.11
N GLN A 176 -43.14 13.75 -2.17
CA GLN A 176 -44.35 14.39 -2.69
C GLN A 176 -45.23 13.43 -3.53
N ARG A 177 -44.69 12.30 -3.96
CA ARG A 177 -45.38 11.36 -4.83
C ARG A 177 -46.26 10.34 -4.09
N GLY A 178 -46.09 10.22 -2.77
CA GLY A 178 -46.91 9.37 -1.89
C GLY A 178 -46.41 7.93 -1.83
#